data_AF-A0A935RPL4-F1
#
_entry.id   AF-A0A935RPL4-F1
#
_cell.length_a   1.000
_cell.length_b   1.000
_cell.length_c   1.000
_cell.angle_alpha   90.00
_cell.angle_beta   90.00
_cell.angle_gamma   90.00
#
_symmetry.space_group_name_H-M   'P 1'
#
loop_
_entity.id
_entity.type
_entity.pdbx_description
1 polymer ?
#
loop_
_entity_poly.entity_id
_entity_poly.type
_entity_poly.pdbx_seq_one_letter_code
_entity_poly.pdbx_strand_id
1 'polypeptide(L)'
;MDSFRTGFTAYDCSFSNNTGNGGATAGTSVAGDFFDCRFNGNGGSGLVHGGVRWSGPVLAQIQRCQFNGNGMNGYSSGACITARRIAFEGCEFIGNTGNGIFDAYGASVTSSVIADNGGWGMLHRIMPADPSFDTLNECEVLRNQDGGIWCDSRGAHGGGGVSASGCLVAENGGAGIVGVMGRNPGSFRDCVVSGNLGPAIVLSSIIPDDYPQSVQSQFLIEGNTIVDNTGPGLHCRFTAGYTPGRDTLKLSLLNSIICRQDTAMTIDGFQPDTLLVACTDIFGNTAGDWVGPLAAFANTAGNLSVDPLFCADANPSDPWTLHADSPLAAENNVACGQIGARGAACASTVVACRSVHVYDPVTGAYNPNQLNREVTVEGVVYVAPGTYSDTGGGYLQDETGGINFWRWPVPENIQVGDRLRITGPIWPWLGELHVGTYTFAKLDSAQSCAPTALTLASLLGDFANTGSHVRVIGTVTDVTPDSFLLRDGALSVEVRRNAFGNVDFSALQAGKRYAVDSPCFKRGRRPLPDAGRPGRHRAPVILVCRHRRR
;
A
#
# COMPACT_ATOMS: atom_id res chain seq x y z
N MET A 1 44.57 -10.43 -24.74
CA MET A 1 44.73 -9.45 -25.82
C MET A 1 44.45 -8.08 -25.23
N ASP A 2 45.47 -7.51 -24.59
CA ASP A 2 45.44 -6.16 -24.02
C ASP A 2 45.66 -5.14 -25.14
N SER A 3 44.66 -4.95 -25.99
CA SER A 3 44.64 -3.79 -26.89
C SER A 3 44.39 -2.55 -26.04
N PHE A 4 45.39 -1.66 -25.99
CA PHE A 4 45.32 -0.35 -25.37
C PHE A 4 43.94 0.30 -25.56
N ARG A 5 43.20 0.46 -24.45
CA ARG A 5 42.06 1.38 -24.41
C ARG A 5 42.64 2.77 -24.63
N THR A 6 42.65 3.26 -25.87
CA THR A 6 42.64 4.71 -26.06
C THR A 6 41.28 5.16 -25.56
N GLY A 7 41.24 5.60 -24.31
CA GLY A 7 40.10 6.21 -23.69
C GLY A 7 40.49 7.56 -23.12
N PHE A 8 39.53 8.43 -22.90
CA PHE A 8 39.71 9.66 -22.14
C PHE A 8 38.77 9.65 -20.93
N THR A 9 39.14 10.44 -19.93
CA THR A 9 38.31 10.66 -18.76
C THR A 9 38.15 12.17 -18.58
N ALA A 10 36.91 12.61 -18.39
CA ALA A 10 36.54 13.99 -18.16
C ALA A 10 35.94 14.15 -16.75
N TYR A 11 36.39 15.18 -16.03
CA TYR A 11 35.90 15.54 -14.70
C TYR A 11 35.43 16.99 -14.72
N ASP A 12 34.33 17.30 -14.03
CA ASP A 12 33.86 18.67 -13.79
C ASP A 12 33.71 19.52 -15.07
N CYS A 13 33.41 18.88 -16.20
CA CYS A 13 33.33 19.55 -17.49
C CYS A 13 31.96 20.21 -17.70
N SER A 14 31.91 21.26 -18.52
CA SER A 14 30.65 21.90 -18.92
C SER A 14 30.57 22.06 -20.43
N PHE A 15 29.50 21.52 -21.01
CA PHE A 15 29.14 21.60 -22.42
C PHE A 15 27.79 22.29 -22.51
N SER A 16 27.78 23.56 -22.94
CA SER A 16 26.57 24.38 -22.91
C SER A 16 26.28 25.05 -24.25
N ASN A 17 25.01 25.06 -24.66
CA ASN A 17 24.52 25.75 -25.86
C ASN A 17 25.27 25.38 -27.15
N ASN A 18 25.83 24.18 -27.21
CA ASN A 18 26.48 23.70 -28.42
C ASN A 18 25.41 23.40 -29.48
N THR A 19 25.68 23.78 -30.72
CA THR A 19 24.82 23.48 -31.88
C THR A 19 25.55 22.56 -32.84
N GLY A 20 24.89 21.50 -33.32
CA GLY A 20 25.47 20.60 -34.33
C GLY A 20 25.04 19.14 -34.12
N ASN A 21 25.78 18.18 -34.67
CA ASN A 21 25.48 16.75 -34.44
C ASN A 21 25.87 16.31 -33.02
N GLY A 22 25.11 16.74 -32.01
CA GLY A 22 25.15 16.19 -30.65
C GLY A 22 26.04 16.90 -29.67
N GLY A 23 25.75 18.18 -29.41
CA GLY A 23 26.16 18.92 -28.20
C GLY A 23 27.62 18.76 -27.77
N ALA A 24 27.89 17.68 -27.05
CA ALA A 24 29.22 17.09 -26.85
C ALA A 24 29.27 15.68 -27.44
N THR A 25 29.96 15.48 -28.57
CA THR A 25 30.09 14.14 -29.17
C THR A 25 31.24 13.37 -28.54
N ALA A 26 30.99 12.16 -28.00
CA ALA A 26 32.03 11.18 -27.72
C ALA A 26 32.19 10.27 -28.95
N GLY A 27 33.38 10.24 -29.54
CA GLY A 27 33.66 9.64 -30.85
C GLY A 27 33.29 8.16 -31.00
N THR A 28 33.31 7.69 -32.25
CA THR A 28 32.85 6.35 -32.71
C THR A 28 33.69 5.14 -32.26
N SER A 29 34.76 5.34 -31.48
CA SER A 29 35.81 4.31 -31.28
C SER A 29 36.66 4.45 -30.01
N VAL A 30 36.37 5.43 -29.14
CA VAL A 30 37.21 5.76 -27.97
C VAL A 30 36.32 5.73 -26.72
N ALA A 31 36.73 4.98 -25.70
CA ALA A 31 36.07 4.99 -24.38
C ALA A 31 36.15 6.39 -23.76
N GLY A 32 35.02 6.94 -23.35
CA GLY A 32 34.95 8.28 -22.76
C GLY A 32 34.19 8.21 -21.46
N ASP A 33 34.90 8.26 -20.33
CA ASP A 33 34.28 8.29 -19.01
C ASP A 33 34.05 9.75 -18.59
N PHE A 34 32.89 10.04 -18.01
CA PHE A 34 32.48 11.39 -17.59
C PHE A 34 32.01 11.38 -16.14
N PHE A 35 32.62 12.23 -15.33
CA PHE A 35 32.30 12.37 -13.91
C PHE A 35 31.94 13.83 -13.63
N ASP A 36 30.81 14.07 -12.97
CA ASP A 36 30.40 15.41 -12.51
C ASP A 36 30.29 16.45 -13.64
N CYS A 37 29.99 16.01 -14.87
CA CYS A 37 29.92 16.87 -16.05
C CYS A 37 28.50 17.43 -16.26
N ARG A 38 28.39 18.58 -16.91
CA ARG A 38 27.11 19.24 -17.25
C ARG A 38 26.94 19.40 -18.75
N PHE A 39 25.82 18.95 -19.28
CA PHE A 39 25.40 19.04 -20.68
C PHE A 39 24.09 19.83 -20.73
N ASN A 40 24.18 21.14 -20.97
CA ASN A 40 23.06 22.07 -20.82
C ASN A 40 22.68 22.78 -22.11
N GLY A 41 21.40 22.76 -22.48
CA GLY A 41 20.90 23.57 -23.60
C GLY A 41 21.51 23.20 -24.95
N ASN A 42 22.08 22.00 -25.08
CA ASN A 42 22.73 21.60 -26.32
C ASN A 42 21.67 21.23 -27.36
N GLY A 43 21.87 21.70 -28.58
CA GLY A 43 20.95 21.56 -29.70
C GLY A 43 21.56 20.79 -30.86
N GLY A 44 20.75 20.00 -31.57
CA GLY A 44 21.21 19.35 -32.80
C GLY A 44 20.24 19.34 -33.95
N SER A 45 20.78 19.53 -35.16
CA SER A 45 20.08 19.39 -36.44
C SER A 45 20.29 17.97 -36.97
N GLY A 46 19.44 17.03 -36.56
CA GLY A 46 19.53 15.65 -37.01
C GLY A 46 18.55 14.73 -36.31
N LEU A 47 18.50 13.47 -36.73
CA LEU A 47 17.54 12.49 -36.20
C LEU A 47 17.87 11.99 -34.79
N VAL A 48 19.04 12.31 -34.21
CA VAL A 48 19.51 11.56 -33.04
C VAL A 48 20.35 12.27 -31.95
N HIS A 49 20.69 13.56 -31.92
CA HIS A 49 21.54 14.04 -30.78
C HIS A 49 21.30 15.48 -30.28
N GLY A 50 20.87 15.64 -29.02
CA GLY A 50 20.88 16.91 -28.27
C GLY A 50 22.07 17.07 -27.32
N GLY A 51 22.15 16.28 -26.24
CA GLY A 51 23.19 16.39 -25.21
C GLY A 51 24.50 15.67 -25.55
N VAL A 52 24.50 14.33 -25.50
CA VAL A 52 25.69 13.51 -25.83
C VAL A 52 25.34 12.36 -26.76
N ARG A 53 26.27 12.06 -27.68
CA ARG A 53 26.25 10.85 -28.50
C ARG A 53 27.42 9.95 -28.14
N TRP A 54 27.12 8.68 -27.91
CA TRP A 54 28.11 7.60 -28.00
C TRP A 54 27.78 6.69 -29.18
N SER A 55 28.79 6.34 -29.97
CA SER A 55 28.62 5.45 -31.12
C SER A 55 29.77 4.44 -31.18
N GLY A 56 29.48 3.21 -31.61
CA GLY A 56 30.47 2.14 -31.75
C GLY A 56 30.61 1.24 -30.51
N PRO A 57 31.50 0.24 -30.54
CA PRO A 57 31.65 -0.75 -29.48
C PRO A 57 32.46 -0.17 -28.29
N VAL A 58 31.87 0.79 -27.60
CA VAL A 58 32.55 1.60 -26.60
C VAL A 58 31.93 1.39 -25.23
N LEU A 59 32.77 1.06 -24.23
CA LEU A 59 32.39 1.13 -22.83
C LEU A 59 32.56 2.56 -22.34
N ALA A 60 31.58 3.10 -21.63
CA ALA A 60 31.69 4.38 -20.96
C ALA A 60 30.98 4.31 -19.60
N GLN A 61 31.60 4.94 -18.61
CA GLN A 61 31.00 5.22 -17.31
C GLN A 61 30.66 6.71 -17.24
N ILE A 62 29.41 7.01 -16.93
CA ILE A 62 28.92 8.36 -16.75
C ILE A 62 28.36 8.44 -15.34
N GLN A 63 28.97 9.25 -14.48
CA GLN A 63 28.57 9.35 -13.09
C GLN A 63 28.29 10.79 -12.69
N ARG A 64 27.19 11.03 -11.98
CA ARG A 64 26.82 12.34 -11.43
C ARG A 64 26.78 13.46 -12.48
N CYS A 65 26.47 13.11 -13.72
CA CYS A 65 26.38 14.05 -14.82
C CYS A 65 24.95 14.59 -14.96
N GLN A 66 24.84 15.83 -15.43
CA GLN A 66 23.56 16.52 -15.65
C GLN A 66 23.33 16.72 -17.15
N PHE A 67 22.14 16.37 -17.64
CA PHE A 67 21.70 16.50 -19.02
C PHE A 67 20.41 17.33 -19.05
N ASN A 68 20.56 18.66 -19.05
CA ASN A 68 19.45 19.58 -18.81
C ASN A 68 19.08 20.40 -20.04
N GLY A 69 17.79 20.44 -20.37
CA GLY A 69 17.28 21.35 -21.40
C GLY A 69 17.87 21.12 -22.79
N ASN A 70 18.42 19.93 -23.06
CA ASN A 70 18.96 19.63 -24.39
C ASN A 70 17.80 19.42 -25.36
N GLY A 71 18.00 19.73 -26.63
CA GLY A 71 16.92 19.74 -27.60
C GLY A 71 17.29 19.25 -28.99
N MET A 72 16.33 18.60 -29.64
CA MET A 72 16.41 18.22 -31.06
C MET A 72 15.03 17.88 -31.65
N ASN A 73 14.96 17.89 -32.98
CA ASN A 73 13.75 17.56 -33.77
C ASN A 73 13.55 16.04 -34.01
N GLY A 74 13.76 15.18 -33.01
CA GLY A 74 13.68 13.73 -33.21
C GLY A 74 13.70 12.90 -31.92
N TYR A 75 14.35 11.73 -31.95
CA TYR A 75 14.18 10.71 -30.92
C TYR A 75 14.91 10.94 -29.59
N SER A 76 15.92 11.81 -29.44
CA SER A 76 16.76 11.75 -28.23
C SER A 76 17.48 13.02 -27.83
N SER A 77 16.97 13.68 -26.80
CA SER A 77 17.47 15.01 -26.46
C SER A 77 18.52 14.98 -25.35
N GLY A 78 18.38 14.15 -24.31
CA GLY A 78 19.37 14.06 -23.23
C GLY A 78 20.64 13.27 -23.63
N ALA A 79 20.56 11.93 -23.61
CA ALA A 79 21.64 11.05 -24.07
C ALA A 79 21.19 10.16 -25.23
N CYS A 80 22.05 9.98 -26.22
CA CYS A 80 21.87 9.05 -27.33
C CYS A 80 22.98 8.01 -27.36
N ILE A 81 22.60 6.76 -27.16
CA ILE A 81 23.50 5.63 -27.05
C ILE A 81 23.29 4.73 -28.25
N THR A 82 24.27 4.77 -29.14
CA THR A 82 24.43 3.83 -30.25
C THR A 82 25.65 2.94 -30.02
N ALA A 83 25.97 2.71 -28.75
CA ALA A 83 27.15 2.02 -28.27
C ALA A 83 26.78 0.99 -27.20
N ARG A 84 27.57 -0.08 -27.09
CA ARG A 84 27.28 -1.20 -26.18
C ARG A 84 27.75 -0.91 -24.76
N ARG A 85 26.90 -1.21 -23.77
CA ARG A 85 27.25 -1.24 -22.33
C ARG A 85 27.72 0.11 -21.79
N ILE A 86 26.89 1.12 -21.98
CA ILE A 86 27.06 2.41 -21.33
C ILE A 86 26.42 2.34 -19.94
N ALA A 87 27.12 2.83 -18.93
CA ALA A 87 26.64 2.87 -17.55
C ALA A 87 26.43 4.33 -17.10
N PHE A 88 25.23 4.64 -16.61
CA PHE A 88 24.88 5.89 -15.95
C PHE A 88 24.62 5.63 -14.48
N GLU A 89 25.24 6.42 -13.61
CA GLU A 89 25.09 6.30 -12.16
C GLU A 89 24.90 7.69 -11.55
N GLY A 90 23.83 7.91 -10.79
CA GLY A 90 23.61 9.21 -10.15
C GLY A 90 23.39 10.36 -11.13
N CYS A 91 22.95 10.09 -12.37
CA CYS A 91 22.82 11.12 -13.40
C CYS A 91 21.42 11.75 -13.42
N GLU A 92 21.32 12.95 -13.98
CA GLU A 92 20.06 13.69 -14.12
C GLU A 92 19.78 13.97 -15.60
N PHE A 93 18.60 13.59 -16.09
CA PHE A 93 18.13 13.85 -17.46
C PHE A 93 16.82 14.64 -17.39
N ILE A 94 16.93 15.97 -17.37
CA ILE A 94 15.81 16.84 -16.99
C ILE A 94 15.46 17.83 -18.11
N GLY A 95 14.16 17.97 -18.42
CA GLY A 95 13.69 19.07 -19.27
C GLY A 95 14.12 18.99 -20.72
N ASN A 96 14.49 17.81 -21.22
CA ASN A 96 14.97 17.66 -22.60
C ASN A 96 13.77 17.64 -23.57
N THR A 97 13.87 18.23 -24.77
CA THR A 97 12.71 18.39 -25.68
C THR A 97 12.18 17.09 -26.32
N GLY A 98 12.86 15.97 -26.07
CA GLY A 98 12.57 14.65 -26.63
C GLY A 98 12.78 13.63 -25.52
N ASN A 99 13.32 12.44 -25.82
CA ASN A 99 13.57 11.47 -24.76
C ASN A 99 14.72 11.91 -23.83
N GLY A 100 14.64 11.53 -22.55
CA GLY A 100 15.73 11.72 -21.59
C GLY A 100 16.94 10.86 -21.97
N ILE A 101 16.71 9.56 -22.11
CA ILE A 101 17.70 8.59 -22.61
C ILE A 101 17.14 7.90 -23.84
N PHE A 102 17.94 7.82 -24.89
CA PHE A 102 17.71 6.93 -26.01
C PHE A 102 18.84 5.92 -26.09
N ASP A 103 18.49 4.65 -26.07
CA ASP A 103 19.44 3.55 -26.18
C ASP A 103 19.09 2.60 -27.33
N ALA A 104 20.11 1.98 -27.90
CA ALA A 104 19.96 0.98 -28.94
C ALA A 104 20.75 -0.32 -28.69
N TYR A 105 21.58 -0.38 -27.64
CA TYR A 105 22.55 -1.46 -27.45
C TYR A 105 22.82 -1.84 -25.97
N GLY A 106 21.84 -1.60 -25.11
CA GLY A 106 21.80 -1.92 -23.68
C GLY A 106 22.55 -0.92 -22.83
N ALA A 107 21.79 -0.08 -22.13
CA ALA A 107 22.27 0.82 -21.10
C ALA A 107 22.03 0.23 -19.70
N SER A 108 22.95 0.51 -18.77
CA SER A 108 22.72 0.34 -17.35
C SER A 108 22.54 1.71 -16.73
N VAL A 109 21.41 1.94 -16.07
CA VAL A 109 21.08 3.20 -15.42
C VAL A 109 20.81 2.89 -13.96
N THR A 110 21.56 3.51 -13.05
CA THR A 110 21.43 3.26 -11.61
C THR A 110 21.32 4.57 -10.85
N SER A 111 20.42 4.61 -9.86
CA SER A 111 20.24 5.76 -8.94
C SER A 111 20.14 7.11 -9.66
N SER A 112 19.47 7.14 -10.82
CA SER A 112 19.42 8.32 -11.71
C SER A 112 18.00 8.88 -11.81
N VAL A 113 17.90 10.17 -12.10
CA VAL A 113 16.62 10.87 -12.26
C VAL A 113 16.42 11.20 -13.74
N ILE A 114 15.27 10.81 -14.28
CA ILE A 114 14.88 11.02 -15.67
C ILE A 114 13.49 11.68 -15.68
N ALA A 115 13.47 13.01 -15.76
CA ALA A 115 12.26 13.76 -15.47
C ALA A 115 11.93 14.88 -16.45
N ASP A 116 10.64 15.20 -16.57
CA ASP A 116 10.14 16.40 -17.25
C ASP A 116 10.62 16.50 -18.72
N ASN A 117 10.82 15.35 -19.39
CA ASN A 117 11.25 15.32 -20.79
C ASN A 117 10.04 15.34 -21.73
N GLY A 118 10.19 15.96 -22.91
CA GLY A 118 9.12 16.11 -23.91
C GLY A 118 8.75 14.82 -24.65
N GLY A 119 9.50 13.72 -24.43
CA GLY A 119 9.18 12.38 -24.93
C GLY A 119 9.02 11.38 -23.80
N TRP A 120 9.61 10.20 -23.99
CA TRP A 120 9.77 9.17 -22.97
C TRP A 120 10.93 9.49 -22.03
N GLY A 121 10.85 9.04 -20.79
CA GLY A 121 12.00 9.08 -19.91
C GLY A 121 13.17 8.30 -20.52
N MET A 122 12.94 7.01 -20.77
CA MET A 122 13.89 6.16 -21.50
C MET A 122 13.20 5.47 -22.67
N LEU A 123 13.77 5.63 -23.87
CA LEU A 123 13.39 4.88 -25.05
C LEU A 123 14.55 4.00 -25.50
N HIS A 124 14.36 2.70 -25.41
CA HIS A 124 15.24 1.73 -26.04
C HIS A 124 14.67 1.26 -27.37
N ARG A 125 15.49 1.26 -28.42
CA ARG A 125 15.14 0.71 -29.73
C ARG A 125 16.22 -0.26 -30.17
N ILE A 126 15.89 -1.55 -30.12
CA ILE A 126 16.83 -2.63 -30.45
C ILE A 126 17.19 -2.57 -31.92
N MET A 127 18.48 -2.44 -32.18
CA MET A 127 19.03 -2.68 -33.51
C MET A 127 19.21 -4.20 -33.73
N PRO A 128 18.98 -4.68 -34.96
CA PRO A 128 19.10 -6.11 -35.27
C PRO A 128 20.49 -6.66 -34.88
N ALA A 129 20.49 -7.71 -34.04
CA ALA A 129 21.60 -8.59 -33.64
C ALA A 129 22.32 -8.31 -32.30
N ASP A 130 21.73 -7.55 -31.37
CA ASP A 130 22.28 -7.43 -30.00
C ASP A 130 21.40 -8.14 -28.97
N PRO A 131 21.92 -9.07 -28.13
CA PRO A 131 21.17 -9.62 -27.01
C PRO A 131 21.18 -8.71 -25.75
N SER A 132 21.68 -7.49 -25.86
CA SER A 132 21.81 -6.55 -24.75
C SER A 132 20.48 -6.25 -24.03
N PHE A 133 20.55 -6.06 -22.72
CA PHE A 133 19.42 -5.69 -21.88
C PHE A 133 19.63 -4.29 -21.33
N ASP A 134 18.56 -3.53 -21.26
CA ASP A 134 18.55 -2.36 -20.40
C ASP A 134 18.29 -2.76 -18.98
N THR A 135 19.05 -2.15 -18.08
CA THR A 135 18.84 -2.30 -16.64
C THR A 135 18.64 -0.94 -16.04
N LEU A 136 17.54 -0.77 -15.32
CA LEU A 136 17.27 0.41 -14.50
C LEU A 136 17.21 -0.06 -13.06
N ASN A 137 18.03 0.50 -12.19
CA ASN A 137 18.07 0.14 -10.77
C ASN A 137 17.94 1.40 -9.92
N GLU A 138 16.94 1.46 -9.05
CA GLU A 138 16.74 2.57 -8.11
C GLU A 138 16.62 3.93 -8.82
N CYS A 139 16.06 3.95 -10.03
CA CYS A 139 15.87 5.17 -10.82
C CYS A 139 14.52 5.82 -10.55
N GLU A 140 14.46 7.14 -10.72
CA GLU A 140 13.23 7.92 -10.74
C GLU A 140 12.91 8.36 -12.17
N VAL A 141 11.77 7.95 -12.71
CA VAL A 141 11.31 8.26 -14.07
C VAL A 141 9.98 8.98 -14.01
N LEU A 142 10.03 10.32 -14.04
CA LEU A 142 8.93 11.16 -13.58
C LEU A 142 8.45 12.15 -14.64
N ARG A 143 7.13 12.34 -14.77
CA ARG A 143 6.55 13.48 -15.53
C ARG A 143 7.06 13.66 -16.96
N ASN A 144 7.43 12.57 -17.63
CA ASN A 144 7.78 12.62 -19.04
C ASN A 144 6.51 12.67 -19.89
N GLN A 145 6.50 13.47 -20.95
CA GLN A 145 5.29 13.82 -21.68
C GLN A 145 4.63 12.62 -22.38
N ASP A 146 5.41 11.68 -22.93
CA ASP A 146 4.84 10.52 -23.64
C ASP A 146 4.65 9.29 -22.73
N GLY A 147 5.59 9.04 -21.81
CA GLY A 147 5.60 7.84 -20.97
C GLY A 147 6.91 7.65 -20.22
N GLY A 148 6.98 6.66 -19.33
CA GLY A 148 8.17 6.43 -18.50
C GLY A 148 9.29 5.72 -19.24
N ILE A 149 9.17 4.40 -19.38
CA ILE A 149 10.18 3.53 -19.99
C ILE A 149 9.55 2.79 -21.17
N TRP A 150 10.17 2.84 -22.36
CA TRP A 150 9.74 2.06 -23.51
C TRP A 150 10.90 1.27 -24.09
N CYS A 151 10.75 -0.06 -24.14
CA CYS A 151 11.63 -0.95 -24.87
C CYS A 151 10.94 -1.43 -26.16
N ASP A 152 11.43 -0.97 -27.31
CA ASP A 152 10.95 -1.31 -28.65
C ASP A 152 11.87 -2.33 -29.33
N SER A 153 11.42 -3.60 -29.39
CA SER A 153 12.21 -4.72 -29.90
C SER A 153 11.89 -5.13 -31.35
N ARG A 154 11.47 -4.20 -32.22
CA ARG A 154 11.01 -4.51 -33.60
C ARG A 154 12.05 -5.15 -34.54
N GLY A 155 13.28 -5.37 -34.11
CA GLY A 155 14.34 -5.99 -34.93
C GLY A 155 14.18 -7.51 -35.07
N ALA A 156 14.38 -8.03 -36.30
CA ALA A 156 14.33 -9.45 -36.67
C ALA A 156 15.35 -10.38 -35.94
N HIS A 157 16.05 -9.92 -34.92
CA HIS A 157 17.12 -10.68 -34.30
C HIS A 157 16.94 -10.89 -32.78
N GLY A 158 15.74 -10.62 -32.27
CA GLY A 158 15.25 -11.25 -31.03
C GLY A 158 16.13 -11.09 -29.80
N GLY A 159 16.71 -9.92 -29.56
CA GLY A 159 17.62 -9.72 -28.44
C GLY A 159 17.36 -8.40 -27.74
N GLY A 160 16.76 -8.49 -26.55
CA GLY A 160 16.74 -7.40 -25.59
C GLY A 160 15.43 -7.37 -24.84
N GLY A 161 15.57 -7.37 -23.52
CA GLY A 161 14.50 -7.12 -22.58
C GLY A 161 14.87 -5.91 -21.75
N VAL A 162 13.87 -5.32 -21.10
CA VAL A 162 14.10 -4.30 -20.08
C VAL A 162 13.95 -4.95 -18.71
N SER A 163 14.89 -4.64 -17.82
CA SER A 163 14.80 -4.97 -16.41
C SER A 163 14.76 -3.68 -15.60
N ALA A 164 13.76 -3.53 -14.74
CA ALA A 164 13.70 -2.43 -13.78
C ALA A 164 13.62 -3.01 -12.37
N SER A 165 14.44 -2.50 -11.44
CA SER A 165 14.46 -2.92 -10.04
C SER A 165 14.44 -1.70 -9.12
N GLY A 166 13.58 -1.67 -8.10
CA GLY A 166 13.59 -0.59 -7.10
C GLY A 166 13.24 0.80 -7.63
N CYS A 167 12.73 0.91 -8.87
CA CYS A 167 12.49 2.18 -9.54
C CYS A 167 11.15 2.81 -9.15
N LEU A 168 11.08 4.14 -9.20
CA LEU A 168 9.83 4.90 -9.17
C LEU A 168 9.52 5.40 -10.58
N VAL A 169 8.39 4.97 -11.16
CA VAL A 169 7.94 5.37 -12.50
C VAL A 169 6.58 6.03 -12.38
N ALA A 170 6.57 7.37 -12.38
CA ALA A 170 5.38 8.09 -11.95
C ALA A 170 5.02 9.32 -12.79
N GLU A 171 3.72 9.65 -12.80
CA GLU A 171 3.17 10.89 -13.36
C GLU A 171 3.50 11.13 -14.84
N ASN A 172 3.84 10.09 -15.60
CA ASN A 172 4.15 10.23 -17.03
C ASN A 172 2.86 10.38 -17.85
N GLY A 173 2.92 11.10 -18.97
CA GLY A 173 1.77 11.44 -19.79
C GLY A 173 1.16 10.29 -20.61
N GLY A 174 1.71 9.08 -20.50
CA GLY A 174 1.17 7.87 -21.11
C GLY A 174 1.44 6.65 -20.24
N ALA A 175 1.94 5.56 -20.82
CA ALA A 175 2.21 4.34 -20.05
C ALA A 175 3.44 4.52 -19.13
N GLY A 176 3.40 3.89 -17.96
CA GLY A 176 4.56 3.86 -17.06
C GLY A 176 5.72 3.09 -17.69
N ILE A 177 5.50 1.81 -17.95
CA ILE A 177 6.50 0.91 -18.56
C ILE A 177 5.88 0.21 -19.76
N VAL A 178 6.58 0.21 -20.90
CA VAL A 178 6.22 -0.54 -22.11
C VAL A 178 7.34 -1.52 -22.41
N GLY A 179 7.08 -2.80 -22.17
CA GLY A 179 7.93 -3.90 -22.58
C GLY A 179 7.42 -4.52 -23.87
N VAL A 180 8.21 -4.51 -24.94
CA VAL A 180 7.90 -5.32 -26.12
C VAL A 180 8.36 -6.75 -25.91
N MET A 181 7.49 -7.71 -26.21
CA MET A 181 7.73 -9.14 -26.11
C MET A 181 8.75 -9.57 -27.17
N GLY A 182 9.93 -9.98 -26.72
CA GLY A 182 10.96 -10.63 -27.52
C GLY A 182 11.39 -11.97 -26.91
N ARG A 183 12.43 -12.61 -27.46
CA ARG A 183 13.00 -13.87 -26.91
C ARG A 183 13.58 -13.72 -25.50
N ASN A 184 13.88 -12.48 -25.11
CA ASN A 184 14.55 -12.16 -23.87
C ASN A 184 13.54 -11.76 -22.80
N PRO A 185 13.64 -12.31 -21.59
CA PRO A 185 12.68 -12.02 -20.54
C PRO A 185 12.83 -10.59 -20.02
N GLY A 186 11.71 -9.92 -19.77
CA GLY A 186 11.68 -8.69 -18.98
C GLY A 186 11.46 -9.00 -17.50
N SER A 187 12.05 -8.19 -16.61
CA SER A 187 11.87 -8.34 -15.16
C SER A 187 11.61 -6.98 -14.52
N PHE A 188 10.49 -6.86 -13.82
CA PHE A 188 10.13 -5.66 -13.07
C PHE A 188 10.02 -6.06 -11.60
N ARG A 189 10.91 -5.54 -10.76
CA ARG A 189 11.03 -5.93 -9.36
C ARG A 189 11.00 -4.74 -8.43
N ASP A 190 10.25 -4.83 -7.36
CA ASP A 190 10.29 -3.83 -6.28
C ASP A 190 10.09 -2.38 -6.78
N CYS A 191 9.39 -2.21 -7.91
CA CYS A 191 9.15 -0.90 -8.51
C CYS A 191 7.81 -0.35 -8.04
N VAL A 192 7.75 0.98 -7.94
CA VAL A 192 6.49 1.71 -7.77
C VAL A 192 6.13 2.34 -9.11
N VAL A 193 4.94 1.99 -9.64
CA VAL A 193 4.43 2.53 -10.90
C VAL A 193 3.12 3.25 -10.64
N SER A 194 3.14 4.58 -10.61
CA SER A 194 2.02 5.36 -10.07
C SER A 194 1.63 6.63 -10.84
N GLY A 195 0.34 6.93 -10.91
CA GLY A 195 -0.11 8.25 -11.40
C GLY A 195 0.10 8.49 -12.90
N ASN A 196 0.39 7.47 -13.70
CA ASN A 196 0.62 7.64 -15.14
C ASN A 196 -0.72 7.78 -15.90
N LEU A 197 -0.75 8.60 -16.95
CA LEU A 197 -1.95 8.89 -17.76
C LEU A 197 -2.26 7.77 -18.79
N GLY A 198 -2.03 6.52 -18.42
CA GLY A 198 -2.23 5.35 -19.26
C GLY A 198 -2.09 4.06 -18.45
N PRO A 199 -1.90 2.90 -19.11
CA PRO A 199 -1.62 1.65 -18.41
C PRO A 199 -0.31 1.75 -17.64
N ALA A 200 -0.24 1.11 -16.47
CA ALA A 200 0.98 1.15 -15.68
C ALA A 200 2.10 0.36 -16.36
N ILE A 201 1.83 -0.89 -16.74
CA ILE A 201 2.75 -1.75 -17.49
C ILE A 201 2.04 -2.31 -18.72
N VAL A 202 2.60 -2.04 -19.90
CA VAL A 202 2.18 -2.62 -21.17
C VAL A 202 3.14 -3.71 -21.58
N LEU A 203 2.63 -4.92 -21.79
CA LEU A 203 3.37 -6.04 -22.37
C LEU A 203 2.86 -6.24 -23.80
N SER A 204 3.63 -5.80 -24.81
CA SER A 204 3.16 -5.83 -26.20
C SER A 204 3.99 -6.76 -27.06
N SER A 205 3.38 -7.75 -27.73
CA SER A 205 4.09 -8.47 -28.80
C SER A 205 3.92 -7.67 -30.07
N ILE A 206 5.04 -7.25 -30.66
CA ILE A 206 5.08 -6.77 -32.03
C ILE A 206 5.89 -7.81 -32.78
N ILE A 207 5.19 -8.79 -33.36
CA ILE A 207 5.80 -9.75 -34.29
C ILE A 207 5.60 -9.16 -35.69
N PRO A 208 6.66 -8.74 -36.40
CA PRO A 208 6.52 -8.41 -37.81
C PRO A 208 5.98 -9.63 -38.57
N ASP A 209 5.01 -9.44 -39.47
CA ASP A 209 4.36 -10.52 -40.24
C ASP A 209 5.35 -11.46 -40.94
N ASP A 210 6.54 -10.96 -41.26
CA ASP A 210 7.60 -11.70 -41.97
C ASP A 210 8.53 -12.50 -41.05
N TYR A 211 8.24 -12.63 -39.74
CA TYR A 211 9.13 -13.34 -38.81
C TYR A 211 8.90 -14.86 -38.80
N PRO A 212 9.87 -15.70 -39.24
CA PRO A 212 9.64 -17.14 -39.40
C PRO A 212 9.91 -17.97 -38.12
N GLN A 213 10.37 -17.35 -37.03
CA GLN A 213 10.69 -18.05 -35.78
C GLN A 213 9.64 -17.85 -34.69
N SER A 214 9.43 -18.85 -33.83
CA SER A 214 8.56 -18.70 -32.65
C SER A 214 9.12 -17.69 -31.66
N VAL A 215 8.25 -16.87 -31.10
CA VAL A 215 8.56 -15.94 -30.00
C VAL A 215 8.20 -16.61 -28.70
N GLN A 216 9.19 -16.84 -27.84
CA GLN A 216 8.98 -17.30 -26.46
C GLN A 216 9.37 -16.14 -25.54
N SER A 217 8.39 -15.54 -24.88
CA SER A 217 8.59 -14.42 -23.97
C SER A 217 8.23 -14.82 -22.55
N GLN A 218 9.02 -14.38 -21.60
CA GLN A 218 8.75 -14.54 -20.18
C GLN A 218 8.87 -13.20 -19.48
N PHE A 219 7.87 -12.82 -18.70
CA PHE A 219 7.91 -11.62 -17.88
C PHE A 219 7.73 -11.99 -16.42
N LEU A 220 8.58 -11.42 -15.58
CA LEU A 220 8.47 -11.48 -14.14
C LEU A 220 8.10 -10.09 -13.61
N ILE A 221 6.97 -10.01 -12.92
CA ILE A 221 6.49 -8.84 -12.20
C ILE A 221 6.43 -9.26 -10.73
N GLU A 222 7.43 -8.88 -9.95
CA GLU A 222 7.61 -9.32 -8.57
C GLU A 222 7.75 -8.14 -7.61
N GLY A 223 7.07 -8.15 -6.47
CA GLY A 223 7.31 -7.12 -5.47
C GLY A 223 6.86 -5.71 -5.89
N ASN A 224 6.05 -5.51 -6.93
CA ASN A 224 5.76 -4.17 -7.42
C ASN A 224 4.56 -3.55 -6.72
N THR A 225 4.53 -2.22 -6.59
CA THR A 225 3.33 -1.46 -6.21
C THR A 225 2.84 -0.68 -7.43
N ILE A 226 1.68 -1.08 -7.96
CA ILE A 226 1.07 -0.47 -9.15
C ILE A 226 -0.23 0.22 -8.72
N VAL A 227 -0.27 1.55 -8.79
CA VAL A 227 -1.34 2.32 -8.12
C VAL A 227 -1.69 3.63 -8.84
N ASP A 228 -2.97 4.02 -8.86
CA ASP A 228 -3.43 5.33 -9.37
C ASP A 228 -3.06 5.65 -10.83
N ASN A 229 -2.93 4.65 -11.70
CA ASN A 229 -2.78 4.91 -13.14
C ASN A 229 -4.17 5.00 -13.78
N THR A 230 -4.33 5.86 -14.80
CA THR A 230 -5.64 6.11 -15.43
C THR A 230 -6.06 5.02 -16.42
N GLY A 231 -5.30 3.93 -16.53
CA GLY A 231 -5.61 2.77 -17.35
C GLY A 231 -5.50 1.47 -16.57
N PRO A 232 -5.37 0.31 -17.24
CA PRO A 232 -5.12 -0.97 -16.58
C PRO A 232 -3.78 -0.98 -15.83
N GLY A 233 -3.73 -1.70 -14.71
CA GLY A 233 -2.45 -1.99 -14.05
C GLY A 233 -1.49 -2.73 -14.98
N LEU A 234 -1.98 -3.81 -15.58
CA LEU A 234 -1.27 -4.58 -16.60
C LEU A 234 -2.08 -4.61 -17.90
N HIS A 235 -1.47 -4.25 -19.03
CA HIS A 235 -2.09 -4.36 -20.34
C HIS A 235 -1.25 -5.26 -21.25
N CYS A 236 -1.71 -6.49 -21.45
CA CYS A 236 -1.10 -7.41 -22.40
C CYS A 236 -1.72 -7.23 -23.77
N ARG A 237 -0.94 -6.73 -24.73
CA ARG A 237 -1.41 -6.47 -26.10
C ARG A 237 -0.69 -7.35 -27.11
N PHE A 238 -1.45 -8.20 -27.79
CA PHE A 238 -0.90 -9.01 -28.88
C PHE A 238 -1.27 -8.39 -30.22
N THR A 239 -0.29 -8.00 -31.04
CA THR A 239 -0.58 -7.52 -32.40
C THR A 239 -0.92 -8.68 -33.35
N ALA A 240 -1.50 -8.33 -34.50
CA ALA A 240 -1.62 -9.25 -35.63
C ALA A 240 -0.26 -9.90 -35.93
N GLY A 241 -0.25 -11.22 -36.13
CA GLY A 241 0.97 -12.02 -36.32
C GLY A 241 1.20 -13.10 -35.25
N TYR A 242 0.59 -12.97 -34.05
CA TYR A 242 0.68 -14.02 -33.03
C TYR A 242 0.02 -15.32 -33.51
N THR A 243 0.79 -16.42 -33.51
CA THR A 243 0.29 -17.74 -33.88
C THR A 243 0.24 -18.64 -32.64
N PRO A 244 -0.96 -18.93 -32.09
CA PRO A 244 -1.11 -19.79 -30.92
C PRO A 244 -0.45 -21.16 -31.12
N GLY A 245 0.24 -21.64 -30.09
CA GLY A 245 0.97 -22.91 -30.11
C GLY A 245 2.35 -22.85 -30.78
N ARG A 246 2.63 -21.78 -31.55
CA ARG A 246 3.98 -21.47 -32.03
C ARG A 246 4.65 -20.47 -31.09
N ASP A 247 3.98 -19.38 -30.80
CA ASP A 247 4.46 -18.34 -29.89
C ASP A 247 3.99 -18.64 -28.47
N THR A 248 4.82 -18.30 -27.47
CA THR A 248 4.43 -18.44 -26.07
C THR A 248 4.71 -17.21 -25.21
N LEU A 249 3.78 -16.88 -24.32
CA LEU A 249 3.95 -15.88 -23.27
C LEU A 249 3.77 -16.53 -21.89
N LYS A 250 4.82 -16.43 -21.07
CA LYS A 250 4.77 -16.74 -19.64
C LYS A 250 4.78 -15.45 -18.83
N LEU A 251 3.77 -15.23 -18.02
CA LEU A 251 3.71 -14.10 -17.11
C LEU A 251 3.65 -14.62 -15.67
N SER A 252 4.58 -14.15 -14.84
CA SER A 252 4.58 -14.38 -13.40
C SER A 252 4.32 -13.05 -12.69
N LEU A 253 3.20 -12.97 -11.97
CA LEU A 253 2.82 -11.85 -11.12
C LEU A 253 2.88 -12.31 -9.66
N LEU A 254 3.90 -11.86 -8.95
CA LEU A 254 4.26 -12.35 -7.62
C LEU A 254 4.40 -11.18 -6.66
N ASN A 255 4.00 -11.36 -5.39
CA ASN A 255 4.31 -10.40 -4.31
C ASN A 255 3.97 -8.94 -4.65
N SER A 256 2.97 -8.68 -5.49
CA SER A 256 2.70 -7.35 -6.04
C SER A 256 1.35 -6.79 -5.57
N ILE A 257 1.24 -5.47 -5.54
CA ILE A 257 -0.01 -4.74 -5.28
C ILE A 257 -0.48 -4.11 -6.59
N ILE A 258 -1.74 -4.32 -6.96
CA ILE A 258 -2.39 -3.61 -8.07
C ILE A 258 -3.69 -3.00 -7.58
N CYS A 259 -3.71 -1.68 -7.38
CA CYS A 259 -4.87 -1.04 -6.76
C CYS A 259 -5.23 0.32 -7.35
N ARG A 260 -6.50 0.72 -7.17
CA ARG A 260 -7.02 2.05 -7.54
C ARG A 260 -6.77 2.45 -9.00
N GLN A 261 -7.03 1.51 -9.92
CA GLN A 261 -6.93 1.73 -11.36
C GLN A 261 -8.26 1.42 -12.03
N ASP A 262 -8.33 1.52 -13.36
CA ASP A 262 -9.52 1.12 -14.12
C ASP A 262 -9.81 -0.38 -13.94
N THR A 263 -8.78 -1.20 -14.11
CA THR A 263 -8.81 -2.65 -13.92
C THR A 263 -7.41 -3.16 -13.64
N ALA A 264 -7.28 -4.29 -12.95
CA ALA A 264 -5.97 -4.83 -12.62
C ALA A 264 -5.22 -5.35 -13.85
N MET A 265 -5.93 -6.02 -14.77
CA MET A 265 -5.34 -6.57 -15.98
C MET A 265 -6.31 -6.58 -17.16
N THR A 266 -5.83 -6.19 -18.33
CA THR A 266 -6.48 -6.41 -19.63
C THR A 266 -5.60 -7.26 -20.53
N ILE A 267 -6.26 -8.03 -21.40
CA ILE A 267 -5.61 -8.82 -22.44
C ILE A 267 -6.34 -8.54 -23.76
N ASP A 268 -5.62 -7.95 -24.70
CA ASP A 268 -6.09 -7.75 -26.07
C ASP A 268 -5.52 -8.87 -26.96
N GLY A 269 -6.39 -9.80 -27.35
CA GLY A 269 -6.02 -10.94 -28.20
C GLY A 269 -5.92 -12.24 -27.41
N PHE A 270 -4.76 -12.91 -27.47
CA PHE A 270 -4.58 -14.24 -26.91
C PHE A 270 -4.24 -14.20 -25.42
N GLN A 271 -4.74 -15.18 -24.67
CA GLN A 271 -4.35 -15.38 -23.27
C GLN A 271 -2.90 -15.87 -23.21
N PRO A 272 -2.10 -15.47 -22.20
CA PRO A 272 -0.78 -16.06 -21.97
C PRO A 272 -0.91 -17.58 -21.78
N ASP A 273 0.03 -18.35 -22.32
CA ASP A 273 0.02 -19.82 -22.17
C ASP A 273 0.26 -20.24 -20.72
N THR A 274 0.93 -19.39 -19.95
CA THR A 274 1.11 -19.59 -18.52
C THR A 274 0.98 -18.26 -17.80
N LEU A 275 -0.06 -18.12 -17.01
CA LEU A 275 -0.23 -17.06 -16.03
C LEU A 275 -0.07 -17.65 -14.63
N LEU A 276 0.98 -17.23 -13.94
CA LEU A 276 1.21 -17.57 -12.54
C LEU A 276 0.93 -16.32 -11.69
N VAL A 277 0.01 -16.44 -10.75
CA VAL A 277 -0.33 -15.37 -9.81
C VAL A 277 -0.29 -15.91 -8.39
N ALA A 278 0.56 -15.36 -7.55
CA ALA A 278 0.69 -15.76 -6.15
C ALA A 278 1.08 -14.57 -5.28
N CYS A 279 0.68 -14.60 -4.00
CA CYS A 279 1.00 -13.57 -3.03
C CYS A 279 0.75 -12.15 -3.55
N THR A 280 -0.31 -11.96 -4.34
CA THR A 280 -0.63 -10.68 -4.98
C THR A 280 -1.88 -10.10 -4.36
N ASP A 281 -1.87 -8.80 -4.09
CA ASP A 281 -3.06 -8.08 -3.66
C ASP A 281 -3.62 -7.25 -4.82
N ILE A 282 -4.94 -7.39 -5.02
CA ILE A 282 -5.67 -6.58 -5.99
C ILE A 282 -6.85 -5.95 -5.27
N PHE A 283 -6.89 -4.62 -5.23
CA PHE A 283 -7.81 -3.90 -4.36
C PHE A 283 -8.29 -2.56 -4.95
N GLY A 284 -9.56 -2.26 -4.77
CA GLY A 284 -10.15 -0.96 -5.10
C GLY A 284 -10.06 -0.57 -6.59
N ASN A 285 -9.99 -1.54 -7.51
CA ASN A 285 -10.02 -1.23 -8.95
C ASN A 285 -11.47 -1.02 -9.43
N THR A 286 -11.68 -0.09 -10.35
CA THR A 286 -13.04 0.33 -10.77
C THR A 286 -13.85 -0.78 -11.41
N ALA A 287 -13.22 -1.62 -12.25
CA ALA A 287 -13.84 -2.78 -12.89
C ALA A 287 -14.03 -3.98 -11.95
N GLY A 288 -13.58 -3.86 -10.69
CA GLY A 288 -13.50 -4.94 -9.72
C GLY A 288 -12.07 -5.46 -9.56
N ASP A 289 -11.82 -6.11 -8.43
CA ASP A 289 -10.49 -6.52 -8.03
C ASP A 289 -10.04 -7.78 -8.77
N TRP A 290 -10.71 -8.90 -8.54
CA TRP A 290 -10.37 -10.17 -9.18
C TRP A 290 -11.33 -10.47 -10.33
N VAL A 291 -11.19 -9.74 -11.43
CA VAL A 291 -12.04 -9.87 -12.63
C VAL A 291 -11.23 -10.28 -13.88
N GLY A 292 -11.95 -10.66 -14.93
CA GLY A 292 -11.34 -10.99 -16.22
C GLY A 292 -10.33 -12.15 -16.13
N PRO A 293 -9.13 -12.00 -16.72
CA PRO A 293 -8.10 -13.05 -16.70
C PRO A 293 -7.61 -13.45 -15.31
N LEU A 294 -7.80 -12.58 -14.30
CA LEU A 294 -7.32 -12.80 -12.94
C LEU A 294 -8.37 -13.47 -12.04
N ALA A 295 -9.63 -13.56 -12.47
CA ALA A 295 -10.73 -14.05 -11.63
C ALA A 295 -10.50 -15.45 -11.04
N ALA A 296 -9.85 -16.34 -11.79
CA ALA A 296 -9.56 -17.72 -11.35
C ALA A 296 -8.52 -17.81 -10.21
N PHE A 297 -7.77 -16.73 -9.97
CA PHE A 297 -6.69 -16.69 -8.97
C PHE A 297 -7.13 -16.09 -7.63
N ALA A 298 -8.35 -15.57 -7.54
CA ALA A 298 -8.91 -14.98 -6.32
C ALA A 298 -8.85 -15.95 -5.15
N ASN A 299 -8.33 -15.51 -4.00
CA ASN A 299 -8.24 -16.28 -2.76
C ASN A 299 -7.45 -17.60 -2.86
N THR A 300 -6.55 -17.72 -3.84
CA THR A 300 -5.65 -18.87 -3.99
C THR A 300 -4.19 -18.43 -3.86
N ALA A 301 -3.29 -19.34 -3.49
CA ALA A 301 -1.83 -19.06 -3.46
C ALA A 301 -1.42 -17.78 -2.71
N GLY A 302 -2.13 -17.41 -1.63
CA GLY A 302 -1.85 -16.20 -0.86
C GLY A 302 -2.30 -14.89 -1.50
N ASN A 303 -3.12 -14.95 -2.55
CA ASN A 303 -3.69 -13.78 -3.20
C ASN A 303 -4.80 -13.15 -2.34
N LEU A 304 -4.80 -11.82 -2.26
CA LEU A 304 -5.64 -11.03 -1.36
C LEU A 304 -6.45 -9.96 -2.12
N SER A 305 -7.48 -9.44 -1.44
CA SER A 305 -8.30 -8.32 -1.92
C SER A 305 -8.62 -7.45 -0.71
N VAL A 306 -7.59 -6.80 -0.19
CA VAL A 306 -7.65 -6.03 1.07
C VAL A 306 -7.01 -4.67 0.88
N ASP A 307 -7.45 -3.68 1.65
CA ASP A 307 -6.86 -2.34 1.57
C ASP A 307 -5.36 -2.41 1.88
N PRO A 308 -4.46 -1.94 0.98
CA PRO A 308 -3.04 -1.89 1.26
C PRO A 308 -2.68 -1.05 2.49
N LEU A 309 -3.54 -0.11 2.89
CA LEU A 309 -3.27 0.84 3.97
C LEU A 309 -1.94 1.57 3.74
N PHE A 310 -1.81 2.25 2.61
CA PHE A 310 -0.64 3.09 2.36
C PHE A 310 -0.52 4.23 3.36
N CYS A 311 0.71 4.64 3.66
CA CYS A 311 0.97 5.77 4.54
C CYS A 311 0.42 7.09 4.00
N ALA A 312 0.49 7.30 2.67
CA ALA A 312 0.05 8.51 2.00
C ALA A 312 0.59 9.78 2.73
N ASP A 313 -0.30 10.63 3.23
CA ASP A 313 0.04 11.87 3.95
C ASP A 313 0.88 11.64 5.21
N ALA A 314 0.85 10.44 5.80
CA ALA A 314 1.69 10.09 6.94
C ALA A 314 3.17 9.89 6.56
N ASN A 315 3.48 9.68 5.26
CA ASN A 315 4.83 9.62 4.72
C ASN A 315 4.89 10.27 3.32
N PRO A 316 4.84 11.62 3.23
CA PRO A 316 4.69 12.30 1.94
C PRO A 316 5.90 12.15 1.00
N SER A 317 7.08 11.80 1.53
CA SER A 317 8.28 11.51 0.72
C SER A 317 8.24 10.14 0.04
N ASP A 318 7.50 9.18 0.60
CA ASP A 318 7.26 7.87 -0.01
C ASP A 318 5.84 7.40 0.34
N PRO A 319 4.81 8.01 -0.30
CA PRO A 319 3.41 7.83 0.09
C PRO A 319 2.92 6.39 -0.11
N TRP A 320 3.69 5.58 -0.85
CA TRP A 320 3.37 4.20 -1.21
C TRP A 320 4.00 3.16 -0.29
N THR A 321 4.69 3.60 0.76
CA THR A 321 5.02 2.74 1.90
C THR A 321 3.76 2.24 2.60
N LEU A 322 3.85 1.03 3.15
CA LEU A 322 2.73 0.43 3.88
C LEU A 322 2.64 1.01 5.29
N HIS A 323 1.44 1.03 5.84
CA HIS A 323 1.23 1.22 7.26
C HIS A 323 1.62 -0.06 8.03
N ALA A 324 2.09 0.09 9.28
CA ALA A 324 2.47 -1.05 10.12
C ALA A 324 1.31 -2.04 10.39
N ASP A 325 0.07 -1.57 10.30
CA ASP A 325 -1.15 -2.40 10.42
C ASP A 325 -1.63 -2.94 9.05
N SER A 326 -0.86 -2.76 7.97
CA SER A 326 -1.23 -3.28 6.66
C SER A 326 -1.22 -4.81 6.66
N PRO A 327 -2.27 -5.49 6.16
CA PRO A 327 -2.24 -6.94 5.98
C PRO A 327 -1.21 -7.40 4.93
N LEU A 328 -0.61 -6.45 4.19
CA LEU A 328 0.40 -6.70 3.15
C LEU A 328 1.83 -6.51 3.68
N ALA A 329 1.99 -5.96 4.88
CA ALA A 329 3.28 -5.81 5.53
C ALA A 329 3.86 -7.19 5.90
N ALA A 330 5.20 -7.31 5.85
CA ALA A 330 5.89 -8.58 6.09
C ALA A 330 5.54 -9.19 7.46
N GLU A 331 5.39 -8.34 8.48
CA GLU A 331 5.08 -8.73 9.85
C GLU A 331 3.65 -9.28 10.01
N ASN A 332 2.72 -8.83 9.17
CA ASN A 332 1.31 -9.20 9.24
C ASN A 332 0.94 -10.32 8.25
N ASN A 333 1.83 -10.65 7.32
CA ASN A 333 1.62 -11.68 6.30
C ASN A 333 2.70 -12.76 6.33
N VAL A 334 2.63 -13.63 7.35
CA VAL A 334 3.62 -14.71 7.56
C VAL A 334 3.73 -15.67 6.36
N ALA A 335 2.65 -15.86 5.60
CA ALA A 335 2.63 -16.82 4.49
C ALA A 335 3.38 -16.33 3.25
N CYS A 336 3.24 -15.05 2.91
CA CYS A 336 3.81 -14.44 1.70
C CYS A 336 4.98 -13.50 1.97
N GLY A 337 5.21 -13.09 3.22
CA GLY A 337 6.08 -11.97 3.55
C GLY A 337 5.48 -10.66 3.05
N GLN A 338 6.34 -9.72 2.66
CA GLN A 338 5.91 -8.44 2.09
C GLN A 338 5.25 -8.64 0.72
N ILE A 339 4.11 -7.98 0.52
CA ILE A 339 3.48 -7.81 -0.80
C ILE A 339 3.60 -6.31 -1.16
N GLY A 340 4.15 -6.00 -2.33
CA GLY A 340 4.41 -4.64 -2.81
C GLY A 340 5.87 -4.17 -2.64
N ALA A 341 6.18 -3.03 -3.24
CA ALA A 341 7.54 -2.53 -3.43
C ALA A 341 8.17 -1.88 -2.20
N ARG A 342 7.34 -1.45 -1.25
CA ARG A 342 7.76 -0.70 -0.07
C ARG A 342 7.15 -1.35 1.18
N GLY A 343 8.01 -1.60 2.16
CA GLY A 343 7.59 -2.17 3.44
C GLY A 343 6.83 -1.16 4.31
N ALA A 344 6.57 -1.57 5.56
CA ALA A 344 5.94 -0.70 6.53
C ALA A 344 6.87 0.46 6.92
N ALA A 345 6.41 1.72 6.81
CA ALA A 345 7.21 2.89 7.17
C ALA A 345 6.50 3.92 8.07
N CYS A 346 5.16 3.86 8.17
CA CYS A 346 4.42 4.64 9.15
C CYS A 346 3.91 3.76 10.29
N ALA A 347 4.04 4.27 11.50
CA ALA A 347 3.64 3.57 12.72
C ALA A 347 2.12 3.35 12.74
N SER A 348 1.70 2.28 13.40
CA SER A 348 0.30 2.03 13.75
C SER A 348 -0.31 3.30 14.35
N THR A 349 -1.30 3.88 13.65
CA THR A 349 -2.00 5.04 14.18
C THR A 349 -2.82 4.59 15.37
N VAL A 350 -2.35 4.93 16.58
CA VAL A 350 -3.12 4.71 17.81
C VAL A 350 -4.37 5.59 17.71
N VAL A 351 -5.52 4.96 17.52
CA VAL A 351 -6.79 5.65 17.52
C VAL A 351 -7.32 5.77 18.94
N ALA A 352 -8.04 6.85 19.20
CA ALA A 352 -8.70 7.08 20.46
C ALA A 352 -9.72 5.95 20.75
N CYS A 353 -9.79 5.46 21.98
CA CYS A 353 -10.69 4.37 22.37
C CYS A 353 -12.14 4.66 21.98
N ARG A 354 -12.60 5.90 22.15
CA ARG A 354 -13.96 6.31 21.74
C ARG A 354 -14.18 6.26 20.24
N SER A 355 -13.16 6.45 19.41
CA SER A 355 -13.32 6.43 17.94
C SER A 355 -13.62 5.03 17.39
N VAL A 356 -13.35 3.97 18.18
CA VAL A 356 -13.74 2.59 17.86
C VAL A 356 -15.27 2.41 17.95
N HIS A 357 -15.93 3.23 18.78
CA HIS A 357 -17.38 3.19 19.00
C HIS A 357 -18.10 3.86 17.83
N VAL A 358 -18.09 3.20 16.67
CA VAL A 358 -18.75 3.63 15.42
C VAL A 358 -20.27 3.44 15.47
N TYR A 359 -20.88 3.81 16.60
CA TYR A 359 -22.32 3.82 16.80
C TYR A 359 -22.92 5.12 16.33
N ASP A 360 -24.11 5.02 15.74
CA ASP A 360 -25.06 6.12 15.74
C ASP A 360 -25.41 6.47 17.20
N PRO A 361 -25.17 7.70 17.65
CA PRO A 361 -25.35 8.09 19.05
C PRO A 361 -26.81 8.04 19.51
N VAL A 362 -27.76 8.10 18.57
CA VAL A 362 -29.21 8.10 18.83
C VAL A 362 -29.78 6.68 18.78
N THR A 363 -29.42 5.91 17.76
CA THR A 363 -30.04 4.59 17.51
C THR A 363 -29.24 3.43 18.10
N GLY A 364 -27.94 3.61 18.36
CA GLY A 364 -27.03 2.55 18.79
C GLY A 364 -26.73 1.53 17.68
N ALA A 365 -27.07 1.82 16.42
CA ALA A 365 -26.66 1.03 15.28
C ALA A 365 -25.18 1.30 14.99
N TYR A 366 -24.35 0.26 14.88
CA TYR A 366 -22.97 0.42 14.42
C TYR A 366 -22.91 0.52 12.89
N ASN A 367 -21.86 1.17 12.37
CA ASN A 367 -21.58 1.19 10.93
C ASN A 367 -20.97 -0.16 10.48
N PRO A 368 -21.67 -0.97 9.65
CA PRO A 368 -21.16 -2.27 9.21
C PRO A 368 -19.84 -2.18 8.42
N ASN A 369 -19.60 -1.05 7.73
CA ASN A 369 -18.40 -0.83 6.92
C ASN A 369 -17.14 -0.58 7.77
N GLN A 370 -17.30 -0.45 9.09
CA GLN A 370 -16.20 -0.25 10.02
C GLN A 370 -15.91 -1.52 10.85
N LEU A 371 -16.71 -2.58 10.70
CA LEU A 371 -16.41 -3.88 11.26
C LEU A 371 -15.26 -4.54 10.52
N ASN A 372 -14.55 -5.44 11.20
CA ASN A 372 -13.37 -6.16 10.71
C ASN A 372 -12.17 -5.27 10.34
N ARG A 373 -12.32 -3.94 10.40
CA ARG A 373 -11.19 -3.01 10.29
C ARG A 373 -10.29 -3.21 11.49
N GLU A 374 -9.00 -3.40 11.23
CA GLU A 374 -7.98 -3.46 12.26
C GLU A 374 -7.75 -2.06 12.84
N VAL A 375 -7.69 -1.98 14.17
CA VAL A 375 -7.39 -0.75 14.90
C VAL A 375 -6.37 -1.02 15.98
N THR A 376 -5.49 -0.04 16.20
CA THR A 376 -4.62 0.02 17.38
C THR A 376 -5.19 1.02 18.37
N VAL A 377 -5.47 0.58 19.59
CA VAL A 377 -5.89 1.46 20.70
C VAL A 377 -4.90 1.40 21.85
N GLU A 378 -4.78 2.51 22.57
CA GLU A 378 -4.07 2.55 23.84
C GLU A 378 -4.98 3.02 24.96
N GLY A 379 -4.85 2.43 26.13
CA GLY A 379 -5.53 2.94 27.31
C GLY A 379 -5.22 2.17 28.57
N VAL A 380 -5.75 2.67 29.68
CA VAL A 380 -5.55 2.11 31.01
C VAL A 380 -6.67 1.12 31.31
N VAL A 381 -6.29 -0.09 31.68
CA VAL A 381 -7.20 -1.15 32.10
C VAL A 381 -7.93 -0.71 33.35
N TYR A 382 -9.25 -0.62 33.29
CA TYR A 382 -10.10 -0.35 34.45
C TYR A 382 -10.99 -1.56 34.81
N VAL A 383 -11.07 -2.55 33.91
CA VAL A 383 -11.58 -3.89 34.19
C VAL A 383 -10.59 -4.93 33.66
N ALA A 384 -9.97 -5.67 34.57
CA ALA A 384 -9.02 -6.72 34.20
C ALA A 384 -9.73 -7.90 33.49
N PRO A 385 -9.05 -8.58 32.55
CA PRO A 385 -9.49 -9.85 32.01
C PRO A 385 -9.88 -10.84 33.12
N GLY A 386 -10.92 -11.63 32.91
CA GLY A 386 -11.40 -12.57 33.94
C GLY A 386 -12.43 -12.00 34.90
N THR A 387 -12.65 -10.67 34.92
CA THR A 387 -13.57 -10.03 35.89
C THR A 387 -15.04 -10.36 35.60
N TYR A 388 -15.41 -10.45 34.32
CA TYR A 388 -16.80 -10.62 33.87
C TYR A 388 -17.02 -11.85 33.00
N SER A 389 -15.96 -12.61 32.71
CA SER A 389 -16.01 -13.89 32.02
C SER A 389 -14.82 -14.74 32.43
N ASP A 390 -14.93 -16.04 32.27
CA ASP A 390 -13.82 -17.01 32.36
C ASP A 390 -12.93 -17.02 31.10
N THR A 391 -13.35 -16.31 30.03
CA THR A 391 -12.75 -16.36 28.68
C THR A 391 -11.88 -15.16 28.31
N GLY A 392 -11.52 -14.28 29.25
CA GLY A 392 -10.43 -13.31 29.04
C GLY A 392 -10.79 -11.92 28.52
N GLY A 393 -12.07 -11.51 28.55
CA GLY A 393 -12.47 -10.15 28.17
C GLY A 393 -12.20 -9.11 29.27
N GLY A 394 -11.76 -7.91 28.88
CA GLY A 394 -11.49 -6.78 29.77
C GLY A 394 -11.92 -5.43 29.17
N TYR A 395 -11.71 -4.35 29.91
CA TYR A 395 -11.96 -2.98 29.44
C TYR A 395 -10.77 -2.09 29.75
N LEU A 396 -10.41 -1.25 28.76
CA LEU A 396 -9.44 -0.17 28.92
C LEU A 396 -10.06 1.14 28.45
N GLN A 397 -9.50 2.24 28.94
CA GLN A 397 -9.98 3.60 28.65
C GLN A 397 -8.82 4.57 28.53
N ASP A 398 -8.93 5.51 27.60
CA ASP A 398 -8.09 6.70 27.49
C ASP A 398 -8.85 7.97 27.92
N GLU A 399 -8.36 9.15 27.55
CA GLU A 399 -9.03 10.43 27.84
C GLU A 399 -10.33 10.64 27.05
N THR A 400 -10.55 9.89 25.98
CA THR A 400 -11.69 10.04 25.08
C THR A 400 -12.86 9.14 25.45
N GLY A 401 -12.59 7.95 26.01
CA GLY A 401 -13.60 6.94 26.37
C GLY A 401 -12.98 5.56 26.58
N GLY A 402 -13.81 4.54 26.77
CA GLY A 402 -13.36 3.15 26.94
C GLY A 402 -13.91 2.20 25.90
N ILE A 403 -13.21 1.08 25.72
CA ILE A 403 -13.51 0.03 24.75
C ILE A 403 -13.31 -1.34 25.40
N ASN A 404 -14.18 -2.28 25.03
CA ASN A 404 -14.02 -3.69 25.40
C ASN A 404 -12.93 -4.32 24.54
N PHE A 405 -12.08 -5.13 25.14
CA PHE A 405 -11.14 -5.97 24.38
C PHE A 405 -11.34 -7.43 24.76
N TRP A 406 -11.11 -8.32 23.79
CA TRP A 406 -11.29 -9.75 24.01
C TRP A 406 -10.13 -10.56 23.42
N ARG A 407 -9.54 -11.43 24.26
CA ARG A 407 -8.49 -12.38 23.87
C ARG A 407 -8.57 -13.70 24.62
N TRP A 408 -8.34 -14.79 23.88
CA TRP A 408 -8.07 -16.11 24.45
C TRP A 408 -6.89 -16.80 23.76
N PRO A 409 -5.90 -17.32 24.50
CA PRO A 409 -5.66 -17.12 25.94
C PRO A 409 -5.21 -15.70 26.26
N VAL A 410 -5.51 -15.20 27.47
CA VAL A 410 -5.05 -13.87 27.93
C VAL A 410 -3.53 -13.89 28.08
N PRO A 411 -2.79 -13.01 27.38
CA PRO A 411 -1.35 -12.92 27.52
C PRO A 411 -1.02 -12.22 28.85
N GLU A 412 -0.30 -12.93 29.72
CA GLU A 412 0.24 -12.43 31.00
C GLU A 412 -0.79 -11.95 32.06
N ASN A 413 -0.27 -11.57 33.24
CA ASN A 413 -1.02 -11.03 34.38
C ASN A 413 -1.44 -9.57 34.13
N ILE A 414 -2.40 -9.32 33.23
CA ILE A 414 -3.00 -8.00 33.03
C ILE A 414 -3.85 -7.61 34.24
N GLN A 415 -3.59 -6.43 34.81
CA GLN A 415 -4.27 -5.92 36.00
C GLN A 415 -4.89 -4.55 35.77
N VAL A 416 -5.84 -4.18 36.64
CA VAL A 416 -6.38 -2.81 36.68
C VAL A 416 -5.23 -1.83 36.96
N GLY A 417 -5.13 -0.79 36.14
CA GLY A 417 -4.05 0.21 36.18
C GLY A 417 -2.89 -0.07 35.22
N ASP A 418 -2.89 -1.20 34.51
CA ASP A 418 -1.95 -1.41 33.41
C ASP A 418 -2.34 -0.57 32.19
N ARG A 419 -1.35 0.05 31.53
CA ARG A 419 -1.55 0.71 30.24
C ARG A 419 -1.17 -0.25 29.13
N LEU A 420 -2.10 -0.50 28.23
CA LEU A 420 -1.94 -1.46 27.14
C LEU A 420 -2.01 -0.75 25.79
N ARG A 421 -1.27 -1.28 24.82
CA ARG A 421 -1.52 -1.11 23.38
C ARG A 421 -2.08 -2.42 22.85
N ILE A 422 -3.23 -2.34 22.20
CA ILE A 422 -3.95 -3.49 21.65
C ILE A 422 -4.23 -3.22 20.17
N THR A 423 -3.85 -4.17 19.32
CA THR A 423 -4.18 -4.14 17.89
C THR A 423 -5.03 -5.33 17.50
N GLY A 424 -6.09 -5.05 16.74
CA GLY A 424 -6.85 -6.06 16.05
C GLY A 424 -8.21 -5.57 15.54
N PRO A 425 -9.00 -6.46 14.94
CA PRO A 425 -10.23 -6.12 14.25
C PRO A 425 -11.37 -5.74 15.19
N ILE A 426 -12.22 -4.83 14.72
CA ILE A 426 -13.47 -4.46 15.41
C ILE A 426 -14.55 -5.49 15.14
N TRP A 427 -15.15 -6.04 16.20
CA TRP A 427 -16.27 -6.99 16.08
C TRP A 427 -17.44 -6.62 17.01
N PRO A 428 -18.69 -6.97 16.65
CA PRO A 428 -19.83 -6.80 17.54
C PRO A 428 -20.05 -8.03 18.41
N TRP A 429 -20.16 -7.84 19.73
CA TRP A 429 -20.53 -8.89 20.67
C TRP A 429 -21.56 -8.42 21.70
N LEU A 430 -22.70 -9.11 21.75
CA LEU A 430 -23.81 -8.83 22.68
C LEU A 430 -24.32 -7.37 22.71
N GLY A 431 -24.09 -6.61 21.63
CA GLY A 431 -24.50 -5.21 21.51
C GLY A 431 -23.37 -4.19 21.74
N GLU A 432 -22.19 -4.64 22.14
CA GLU A 432 -20.96 -3.82 22.24
C GLU A 432 -20.03 -4.08 21.05
N LEU A 433 -19.20 -3.10 20.73
CA LEU A 433 -18.03 -3.29 19.88
C LEU A 433 -16.85 -3.65 20.78
N HIS A 434 -16.05 -4.60 20.33
CA HIS A 434 -14.78 -4.92 20.96
C HIS A 434 -13.66 -4.93 19.94
N VAL A 435 -12.44 -4.72 20.42
CA VAL A 435 -11.23 -5.01 19.67
C VAL A 435 -10.91 -6.50 19.92
N GLY A 436 -11.17 -7.33 18.91
CA GLY A 436 -10.69 -8.71 18.87
C GLY A 436 -9.21 -8.69 18.54
N THR A 437 -8.39 -9.45 19.25
CA THR A 437 -6.97 -9.07 19.35
C THR A 437 -6.01 -10.02 18.68
N TYR A 438 -5.09 -9.47 17.89
CA TYR A 438 -3.95 -10.20 17.31
C TYR A 438 -2.66 -9.90 18.07
N THR A 439 -2.43 -8.64 18.49
CA THR A 439 -1.26 -8.26 19.30
C THR A 439 -1.65 -7.58 20.60
N PHE A 440 -0.82 -7.77 21.62
CA PHE A 440 -0.93 -7.14 22.94
C PHE A 440 0.45 -6.68 23.37
N ALA A 441 0.56 -5.42 23.77
CA ALA A 441 1.75 -4.91 24.42
C ALA A 441 1.35 -4.19 25.71
N LYS A 442 1.87 -4.65 26.85
CA LYS A 442 1.83 -3.92 28.10
C LYS A 442 2.90 -2.83 28.05
N LEU A 443 2.48 -1.57 28.08
CA LEU A 443 3.37 -0.41 27.95
C LEU A 443 3.94 -0.02 29.32
N ASP A 444 3.06 0.08 30.32
CA ASP A 444 3.41 0.44 31.70
C ASP A 444 2.34 -0.03 32.70
N SER A 445 2.55 0.26 33.99
CA SER A 445 1.70 -0.14 35.12
C SER A 445 1.45 1.02 36.09
N ALA A 446 0.49 0.81 37.00
CA ALA A 446 0.15 1.73 38.10
C ALA A 446 -0.45 3.08 37.66
N GLN A 447 -1.12 3.10 36.51
CA GLN A 447 -1.90 4.24 36.04
C GLN A 447 -3.26 4.33 36.74
N SER A 448 -3.76 5.56 36.91
CA SER A 448 -5.11 5.79 37.42
C SER A 448 -6.09 6.08 36.28
N CYS A 449 -7.17 5.31 36.21
CA CYS A 449 -8.33 5.60 35.34
C CYS A 449 -9.54 5.93 36.23
N ALA A 450 -9.85 7.22 36.35
CA ALA A 450 -11.00 7.69 37.13
C ALA A 450 -12.30 7.54 36.31
N PRO A 451 -13.42 7.14 36.93
CA PRO A 451 -14.69 7.05 36.21
C PRO A 451 -15.22 8.44 35.85
N THR A 452 -15.75 8.56 34.62
CA THR A 452 -16.40 9.79 34.13
C THR A 452 -17.78 9.93 34.78
N ALA A 453 -18.00 11.03 35.49
CA ALA A 453 -19.29 11.30 36.13
C ALA A 453 -20.35 11.67 35.08
N LEU A 454 -21.43 10.89 34.99
CA LEU A 454 -22.54 11.12 34.06
C LEU A 454 -23.88 11.21 34.80
N THR A 455 -24.80 11.99 34.24
CA THR A 455 -26.23 11.94 34.63
C THR A 455 -26.90 10.74 33.95
N LEU A 456 -28.03 10.27 34.49
CA LEU A 456 -28.78 9.20 33.79
C LEU A 456 -29.27 9.64 32.42
N ALA A 457 -29.58 10.93 32.22
CA ALA A 457 -29.97 11.47 30.92
C ALA A 457 -28.83 11.36 29.90
N SER A 458 -27.63 11.80 30.27
CA SER A 458 -26.43 11.70 29.42
C SER A 458 -26.06 10.24 29.14
N LEU A 459 -26.11 9.38 30.17
CA LEU A 459 -25.82 7.96 30.02
C LEU A 459 -26.80 7.29 29.05
N LEU A 460 -28.11 7.55 29.17
CA LEU A 460 -29.12 6.91 28.33
C LEU A 460 -29.13 7.47 26.90
N GLY A 461 -28.90 8.78 26.74
CA GLY A 461 -29.07 9.50 25.48
C GLY A 461 -27.93 9.38 24.46
N ASP A 462 -26.74 8.90 24.85
CA ASP A 462 -25.58 8.85 23.95
C ASP A 462 -24.86 7.49 24.00
N PHE A 463 -24.91 6.72 22.91
CA PHE A 463 -24.22 5.43 22.78
C PHE A 463 -22.68 5.54 22.75
N ALA A 464 -22.11 6.73 22.60
CA ALA A 464 -20.67 6.94 22.60
C ALA A 464 -20.00 6.65 23.97
N ASN A 465 -20.79 6.58 25.05
CA ASN A 465 -20.28 6.20 26.38
C ASN A 465 -20.20 4.69 26.59
N THR A 466 -20.74 3.87 25.68
CA THR A 466 -20.65 2.40 25.77
C THR A 466 -19.18 2.00 25.97
N GLY A 467 -18.90 0.97 26.75
CA GLY A 467 -17.52 0.54 27.04
C GLY A 467 -16.66 1.52 27.85
N SER A 468 -17.17 2.69 28.27
CA SER A 468 -16.42 3.64 29.10
C SER A 468 -16.63 3.38 30.60
N HIS A 469 -15.62 3.70 31.41
CA HIS A 469 -15.67 3.71 32.87
C HIS A 469 -16.47 4.91 33.35
N VAL A 470 -17.71 4.68 33.77
CA VAL A 470 -18.63 5.75 34.16
C VAL A 470 -18.98 5.67 35.63
N ARG A 471 -19.27 6.83 36.22
CA ARG A 471 -19.88 6.99 37.54
C ARG A 471 -21.25 7.61 37.38
N VAL A 472 -22.29 6.94 37.87
CA VAL A 472 -23.64 7.49 37.97
C VAL A 472 -24.14 7.47 39.40
N ILE A 473 -24.94 8.46 39.77
CA ILE A 473 -25.50 8.59 41.13
C ILE A 473 -27.01 8.67 41.03
N GLY A 474 -27.71 7.81 41.77
CA GLY A 474 -29.17 7.85 41.83
C GLY A 474 -29.72 7.13 43.05
N THR A 475 -31.03 7.14 43.18
CA THR A 475 -31.77 6.51 44.27
C THR A 475 -32.05 5.05 43.93
N VAL A 476 -31.66 4.14 44.82
CA VAL A 476 -31.88 2.70 44.63
C VAL A 476 -33.34 2.35 44.86
N THR A 477 -33.93 1.60 43.92
CA THR A 477 -35.25 0.99 44.01
C THR A 477 -35.18 -0.46 43.53
N ASP A 478 -36.24 -1.24 43.80
CA ASP A 478 -36.44 -2.56 43.20
C ASP A 478 -35.25 -3.53 43.38
N VAL A 479 -34.72 -3.62 44.60
CA VAL A 479 -33.55 -4.46 44.94
C VAL A 479 -33.92 -5.94 44.89
N THR A 480 -33.08 -6.73 44.23
CA THR A 480 -33.11 -8.20 44.14
C THR A 480 -31.72 -8.75 44.44
N PRO A 481 -31.56 -10.07 44.64
CA PRO A 481 -30.24 -10.68 44.84
C PRO A 481 -29.24 -10.42 43.70
N ASP A 482 -29.73 -10.20 42.47
CA ASP A 482 -28.89 -10.10 41.26
C ASP A 482 -28.94 -8.72 40.59
N SER A 483 -29.81 -7.82 41.03
CA SER A 483 -30.00 -6.52 40.40
C SER A 483 -30.72 -5.51 41.27
N PHE A 484 -30.60 -4.23 40.91
CA PHE A 484 -31.44 -3.16 41.44
C PHE A 484 -31.64 -2.09 40.37
N LEU A 485 -32.62 -1.21 40.56
CA LEU A 485 -32.78 -0.02 39.71
C LEU A 485 -32.15 1.21 40.38
N LEU A 486 -31.40 1.98 39.62
CA LEU A 486 -30.90 3.28 40.02
C LEU A 486 -31.73 4.36 39.33
N ARG A 487 -32.43 5.19 40.11
CA ARG A 487 -33.36 6.22 39.59
C ARG A 487 -32.83 7.64 39.77
N ASP A 488 -33.09 8.50 38.80
CA ASP A 488 -32.89 9.94 38.87
C ASP A 488 -34.03 10.64 38.14
N GLY A 489 -34.93 11.28 38.90
CA GLY A 489 -36.20 11.79 38.40
C GLY A 489 -37.05 10.68 37.77
N ALA A 490 -37.46 10.87 36.50
CA ALA A 490 -38.25 9.92 35.73
C ALA A 490 -37.40 8.83 35.05
N LEU A 491 -36.07 8.94 35.08
CA LEU A 491 -35.17 8.01 34.42
C LEU A 491 -34.72 6.92 35.39
N SER A 492 -34.47 5.72 34.87
CA SER A 492 -33.92 4.62 35.63
C SER A 492 -32.98 3.77 34.77
N VAL A 493 -31.97 3.19 35.41
CA VAL A 493 -31.08 2.19 34.81
C VAL A 493 -31.04 0.95 35.68
N GLU A 494 -30.87 -0.20 35.05
CA GLU A 494 -30.75 -1.47 35.77
C GLU A 494 -29.28 -1.75 36.06
N VAL A 495 -28.95 -1.97 37.32
CA VAL A 495 -27.61 -2.37 37.72
C VAL A 495 -27.67 -3.86 38.02
N ARG A 496 -26.86 -4.65 37.31
CA ARG A 496 -26.84 -6.11 37.45
C ARG A 496 -25.53 -6.61 38.00
N ARG A 497 -25.62 -7.65 38.82
CA ARG A 497 -24.48 -8.46 39.22
C ARG A 497 -24.12 -9.39 38.07
N ASN A 498 -22.84 -9.47 37.74
CA ASN A 498 -22.34 -10.51 36.84
C ASN A 498 -22.23 -11.84 37.61
N ALA A 499 -22.52 -12.98 36.97
CA ALA A 499 -22.35 -14.31 37.56
C ALA A 499 -20.92 -14.60 38.04
N PHE A 500 -19.91 -13.97 37.43
CA PHE A 500 -18.50 -14.06 37.80
C PHE A 500 -18.06 -12.98 38.81
N GLY A 501 -18.92 -12.00 39.11
CA GLY A 501 -18.62 -10.87 39.97
C GLY A 501 -19.01 -11.10 41.44
N ASN A 502 -18.09 -10.82 42.37
CA ASN A 502 -18.31 -10.94 43.82
C ASN A 502 -18.91 -9.67 44.46
N VAL A 503 -19.95 -9.08 43.85
CA VAL A 503 -20.63 -7.91 44.46
C VAL A 503 -21.82 -8.36 45.28
N ASP A 504 -21.85 -7.93 46.54
CA ASP A 504 -22.97 -8.16 47.44
C ASP A 504 -23.95 -6.99 47.39
N PHE A 505 -25.19 -7.28 46.98
CA PHE A 505 -26.30 -6.32 46.95
C PHE A 505 -27.15 -6.35 48.22
N SER A 506 -26.90 -7.26 49.17
CA SER A 506 -27.68 -7.39 50.40
C SER A 506 -27.63 -6.14 51.30
N ALA A 507 -26.56 -5.34 51.18
CA ALA A 507 -26.38 -4.09 51.92
C ALA A 507 -27.08 -2.87 51.30
N LEU A 508 -27.72 -3.03 50.13
CA LEU A 508 -28.42 -1.93 49.47
C LEU A 508 -29.76 -1.62 50.15
N GLN A 509 -29.99 -0.33 50.42
CA GLN A 509 -31.24 0.15 51.02
C GLN A 509 -32.06 0.91 49.99
N ALA A 510 -33.29 0.45 49.75
CA ALA A 510 -34.23 1.17 48.90
C ALA A 510 -34.48 2.59 49.42
N GLY A 511 -34.53 3.57 48.52
CA GLY A 511 -34.71 4.98 48.84
C GLY A 511 -33.42 5.74 49.19
N LYS A 512 -32.27 5.07 49.30
CA LYS A 512 -30.96 5.72 49.49
C LYS A 512 -30.28 6.00 48.16
N ARG A 513 -29.43 7.03 48.14
CA ARG A 513 -28.60 7.34 46.96
C ARG A 513 -27.28 6.58 47.00
N TYR A 514 -26.92 5.96 45.88
CA TYR A 514 -25.66 5.25 45.70
C TYR A 514 -24.95 5.75 44.44
N ALA A 515 -23.62 5.74 44.49
CA ALA A 515 -22.77 5.91 43.32
C ALA A 515 -22.42 4.54 42.75
N VAL A 516 -22.49 4.40 41.43
CA VAL A 516 -22.18 3.18 40.70
C VAL A 516 -21.05 3.47 39.73
N ASP A 517 -19.93 2.77 39.91
CA ASP A 517 -18.76 2.80 39.02
C ASP A 517 -18.72 1.50 38.21
N SER A 518 -18.76 1.60 36.88
CA SER A 518 -18.92 0.44 36.01
C SER A 518 -18.60 0.78 34.55
N PRO A 519 -18.23 -0.20 33.70
CA PRO A 519 -18.40 -0.05 32.26
C PRO A 519 -19.86 0.27 31.92
N CYS A 520 -20.08 1.25 31.06
CA CYS A 520 -21.40 1.47 30.48
C CYS A 520 -21.69 0.40 29.43
N PHE A 521 -22.65 -0.49 29.71
CA PHE A 521 -23.09 -1.50 28.76
C PHE A 521 -24.51 -1.19 28.27
N LYS A 522 -24.64 -0.92 26.97
CA LYS A 522 -25.93 -0.67 26.33
C LYS A 522 -26.34 -1.85 25.46
N ARG A 523 -27.41 -2.54 25.86
CA ARG A 523 -27.99 -3.56 24.98
C ARG A 523 -28.84 -2.84 23.94
N GLY A 524 -28.35 -2.79 22.71
CA GLY A 524 -29.19 -2.46 21.56
C GLY A 524 -30.46 -3.31 21.58
N ARG A 525 -31.59 -2.75 21.13
CA ARG A 525 -32.83 -3.52 20.92
C ARG A 525 -32.53 -4.63 19.91
N ARG A 526 -32.21 -5.85 20.36
CA ARG A 526 -32.40 -7.01 19.47
C ARG A 526 -33.91 -7.08 19.17
N PRO A 527 -34.32 -7.22 17.91
CA PRO A 527 -35.59 -7.87 17.62
C PRO A 527 -35.42 -9.31 18.14
N LEU A 528 -35.87 -9.57 19.36
CA LEU A 528 -36.12 -10.94 19.79
C LEU A 528 -37.38 -11.40 19.02
N PRO A 529 -37.42 -12.61 18.46
CA PRO A 529 -38.67 -13.17 17.94
C PRO A 529 -39.71 -13.13 19.05
N ASP A 530 -40.86 -12.55 18.75
CA ASP A 530 -41.96 -12.33 19.69
C ASP A 530 -42.36 -13.62 20.39
N ALA A 531 -42.17 -13.68 21.70
CA ALA A 531 -42.80 -14.66 22.58
C ALA A 531 -43.60 -13.92 23.67
N GLY A 532 -44.67 -13.24 23.24
CA GLY A 532 -45.97 -13.22 23.93
C GLY A 532 -46.01 -12.86 25.42
N ARG A 533 -45.17 -11.96 25.93
CA ARG A 533 -45.36 -11.42 27.30
C ARG A 533 -45.53 -9.90 27.29
N PRO A 534 -46.70 -9.38 27.72
CA PRO A 534 -46.94 -7.95 27.75
C PRO A 534 -46.17 -7.27 28.90
N GLY A 535 -45.57 -6.12 28.59
CA GLY A 535 -45.42 -5.01 29.53
C GLY A 535 -44.37 -5.14 30.64
N ARG A 536 -43.08 -5.13 30.29
CA ARG A 536 -42.06 -4.43 31.09
C ARG A 536 -41.11 -3.70 30.16
N HIS A 537 -41.27 -2.38 30.03
CA HIS A 537 -40.25 -1.50 29.45
C HIS A 537 -38.98 -1.60 30.31
N ARG A 538 -38.10 -2.55 30.01
CA ARG A 538 -36.80 -2.65 30.69
C ARG A 538 -35.88 -1.57 30.10
N ALA A 539 -35.28 -0.78 30.97
CA ALA A 539 -34.31 0.25 30.60
C ALA A 539 -33.14 -0.39 29.81
N PRO A 540 -32.70 0.19 28.69
CA PRO A 540 -31.75 -0.43 27.75
C PRO A 540 -30.30 -0.46 28.22
N VAL A 541 -30.00 0.08 29.41
CA VAL A 541 -28.64 0.23 29.92
C VAL A 541 -28.46 -0.61 31.18
N ILE A 542 -27.49 -1.52 31.12
CA ILE A 542 -27.08 -2.37 32.23
C ILE A 542 -25.73 -1.88 32.70
N LEU A 543 -25.61 -1.55 33.99
CA LEU A 543 -24.30 -1.34 34.61
C LEU A 543 -23.91 -2.62 35.35
N VAL A 544 -22.69 -3.09 35.10
CA VAL A 544 -22.14 -4.31 35.71
C VAL A 544 -21.09 -3.91 36.76
N CYS A 545 -21.41 -4.05 38.04
CA CYS A 545 -20.56 -3.51 39.11
C CYS A 545 -19.44 -4.46 39.56
N ARG A 546 -18.35 -3.88 40.11
CA ARG A 546 -17.44 -4.49 41.10
C ARG A 546 -17.28 -3.57 42.32
N HIS A 547 -17.15 -4.14 43.51
CA HIS A 547 -16.91 -3.40 44.77
C HIS A 547 -15.42 -2.99 44.86
N ARG A 548 -15.14 -1.68 45.04
CA ARG A 548 -13.90 -1.22 45.71
C ARG A 548 -14.24 -0.99 47.18
N ARG A 549 -13.69 -1.81 48.09
CA ARG A 549 -13.62 -1.45 49.51
C ARG A 549 -12.67 -0.26 49.61
N ARG A 550 -13.14 0.86 50.18
CA ARG A 550 -12.24 1.85 50.79
C ARG A 550 -11.94 1.42 52.20
#